data_AF-A0A1B8D4R3-F1
#
_entry.id   AF-A0A1B8D4R3-F1
#
_cell.length_a   1.000
_cell.length_b   1.000
_cell.length_c   1.000
_cell.angle_alpha   90.00
_cell.angle_beta   90.00
_cell.angle_gamma   90.00
#
_symmetry.space_group_name_H-M   'P 1'
#
loop_
_entity.id
_entity.type
_entity.pdbx_description
1 polymer ?
#
loop_
_entity_poly.entity_id
_entity_poly.type
_entity_poly.pdbx_seq_one_letter_code
_entity_poly.pdbx_strand_id
1 'polypeptide(L)'
;MGADKFDPNFTQNVIDATGPNASARTREIIGPLIRHIHDFAREVNLTVDEWMEGVNLINWAGQMSDDRRNEAHLLFDVIGLESLVDEITFAAAANAPDAHTATAILGPFFRHDAPMIPNGGTIIKNPVADGIVTYMHGKVVDSLTAEPIPGVIIDTWEASTNGLYEQQDPEEHACNLRGRLTTDENGEYGFYCLKPTPYPVPDDGPAGKILKMLDRHPMRPAHIHLITTHDEYMPITTQIFSSDDKYLKNDSVFAVKDSLIVDFTPLEGQR
;
A
#
# COMPACT_ATOMS: atom_id res chain seq x y z
N MET A 1 25.54 -32.18 -24.79
CA MET A 1 25.31 -31.34 -23.60
C MET A 1 26.47 -30.37 -23.56
N GLY A 2 26.21 -29.08 -23.83
CA GLY A 2 27.25 -28.06 -23.69
C GLY A 2 27.62 -27.92 -22.22
N ALA A 3 28.89 -27.68 -21.91
CA ALA A 3 29.31 -27.39 -20.55
C ALA A 3 28.58 -26.13 -20.06
N ASP A 4 28.06 -26.16 -18.83
CA ASP A 4 27.47 -24.98 -18.21
C ASP A 4 28.51 -23.84 -18.18
N LYS A 5 28.07 -22.63 -18.54
CA LYS A 5 28.92 -21.42 -18.61
C LYS A 5 29.53 -21.05 -17.25
N PHE A 6 28.88 -21.46 -16.17
CA PHE A 6 29.25 -21.20 -14.77
C PHE A 6 29.10 -22.48 -13.94
N ASP A 7 29.64 -22.53 -12.72
CA ASP A 7 29.48 -23.68 -11.82
C ASP A 7 27.98 -23.96 -11.56
N PRO A 8 27.46 -25.12 -12.01
CA PRO A 8 26.05 -25.45 -11.84
C PRO A 8 25.68 -25.77 -10.38
N ASN A 9 26.67 -26.08 -9.52
CA ASN A 9 26.43 -26.47 -8.12
C ASN A 9 26.50 -25.29 -7.14
N PHE A 10 27.01 -24.13 -7.57
CA PHE A 10 27.26 -22.99 -6.68
C PHE A 10 26.00 -22.57 -5.89
N THR A 11 24.85 -22.43 -6.56
CA THR A 11 23.60 -22.02 -5.89
C THR A 11 23.16 -23.05 -4.85
N GLN A 12 23.22 -24.34 -5.19
CA GLN A 12 22.83 -25.39 -4.25
C GLN A 12 23.76 -25.41 -3.04
N ASN A 13 25.07 -25.24 -3.25
CA ASN A 13 26.05 -25.15 -2.15
C ASN A 13 25.74 -23.99 -1.18
N VAL A 14 25.29 -22.83 -1.71
CA VAL A 14 24.89 -21.69 -0.86
C VAL A 14 23.60 -21.96 -0.09
N ILE A 15 22.63 -22.64 -0.71
CA ILE A 15 21.39 -23.07 -0.02
C ILE A 15 21.71 -24.09 1.08
N ASP A 16 22.56 -25.07 0.79
CA ASP A 16 22.96 -26.15 1.71
C ASP A 16 23.78 -25.62 2.91
N ALA A 17 24.39 -24.44 2.77
CA ALA A 17 25.06 -23.75 3.88
C ALA A 17 24.09 -23.21 4.95
N THR A 18 22.76 -23.35 4.77
CA THR A 18 21.76 -22.97 5.77
C THR A 18 21.92 -23.81 7.05
N GLY A 19 22.44 -23.18 8.11
CA GLY A 19 22.83 -23.83 9.36
C GLY A 19 21.71 -24.61 10.06
N PRO A 20 22.04 -25.58 10.93
CA PRO A 20 21.09 -26.56 11.48
C PRO A 20 19.94 -25.94 12.29
N ASN A 21 20.16 -24.79 12.92
CA ASN A 21 19.19 -24.12 13.80
C ASN A 21 18.17 -23.23 13.07
N ALA A 22 18.24 -23.11 11.74
CA ALA A 22 17.26 -22.34 10.98
C ALA A 22 15.86 -22.96 11.11
N SER A 23 14.85 -22.12 11.36
CA SER A 23 13.45 -22.55 11.48
C SER A 23 12.94 -23.18 10.17
N ALA A 24 11.90 -24.00 10.27
CA ALA A 24 11.25 -24.59 9.09
C ALA A 24 10.82 -23.51 8.08
N ARG A 25 10.19 -22.42 8.55
CA ARG A 25 9.76 -21.32 7.68
C ARG A 25 10.94 -20.56 7.06
N THR A 26 12.01 -20.36 7.81
CA THR A 26 13.23 -19.73 7.27
C THR A 26 13.82 -20.57 6.13
N ARG A 27 13.89 -21.91 6.29
CA ARG A 27 14.38 -22.81 5.23
C ARG A 27 13.50 -22.79 3.99
N GLU A 28 12.20 -22.74 4.20
CA GLU A 28 11.20 -22.65 3.12
C GLU A 28 11.37 -21.35 2.30
N ILE A 29 11.65 -20.22 2.94
CA ILE A 29 11.78 -18.91 2.29
C ILE A 29 13.18 -18.71 1.66
N ILE A 30 14.25 -19.00 2.41
CA ILE A 30 15.60 -18.58 2.02
C ILE A 30 16.12 -19.36 0.80
N GLY A 31 15.76 -20.63 0.67
CA GLY A 31 16.18 -21.47 -0.45
C GLY A 31 15.72 -20.92 -1.81
N PRO A 32 14.42 -20.72 -2.02
CA PRO A 32 13.90 -20.05 -3.21
C PRO A 32 14.46 -18.65 -3.42
N LEU A 33 14.58 -17.82 -2.36
CA LEU A 33 15.14 -16.47 -2.49
C LEU A 33 16.56 -16.48 -3.08
N ILE A 34 17.46 -17.28 -2.50
CA ILE A 34 18.84 -17.45 -2.99
C ILE A 34 18.84 -17.93 -4.43
N ARG A 35 18.00 -18.92 -4.74
CA ARG A 35 17.88 -19.48 -6.09
C ARG A 35 17.50 -18.40 -7.10
N HIS A 36 16.42 -17.68 -6.88
CA HIS A 36 15.93 -16.66 -7.81
C HIS A 36 16.89 -15.48 -7.96
N ILE A 37 17.57 -15.04 -6.90
CA ILE A 37 18.59 -13.97 -6.99
C ILE A 37 19.80 -14.44 -7.82
N HIS A 38 20.28 -15.67 -7.59
CA HIS A 38 21.40 -16.22 -8.37
C HIS A 38 21.02 -16.44 -9.83
N ASP A 39 19.81 -16.92 -10.10
CA ASP A 39 19.33 -17.15 -11.45
C ASP A 39 19.15 -15.83 -12.21
N PHE A 40 18.61 -14.79 -11.58
CA PHE A 40 18.59 -13.43 -12.13
C PHE A 40 20.00 -12.95 -12.50
N ALA A 41 20.97 -13.08 -11.59
CA ALA A 41 22.34 -12.65 -11.84
C ALA A 41 22.97 -13.39 -13.03
N ARG A 42 22.69 -14.68 -13.19
CA ARG A 42 23.15 -15.47 -14.36
C ARG A 42 22.43 -15.10 -15.64
N GLU A 43 21.12 -14.90 -15.57
CA GLU A 43 20.26 -14.56 -16.71
C GLU A 43 20.75 -13.28 -17.40
N VAL A 44 21.05 -12.24 -16.63
CA VAL A 44 21.51 -10.95 -17.16
C VAL A 44 23.03 -10.87 -17.34
N ASN A 45 23.79 -11.89 -16.93
CA ASN A 45 25.25 -11.87 -16.83
C ASN A 45 25.75 -10.65 -16.02
N LEU A 46 25.18 -10.47 -14.83
CA LEU A 46 25.38 -9.29 -13.98
C LEU A 46 26.86 -9.02 -13.74
N THR A 47 27.29 -7.79 -14.01
CA THR A 47 28.66 -7.36 -13.78
C THR A 47 28.87 -6.92 -12.32
N VAL A 48 30.14 -6.83 -11.90
CA VAL A 48 30.49 -6.33 -10.57
C VAL A 48 30.05 -4.86 -10.40
N ASP A 49 30.19 -4.04 -11.45
CA ASP A 49 29.82 -2.63 -11.40
C ASP A 49 28.29 -2.47 -11.26
N GLU A 50 27.51 -3.22 -12.05
CA GLU A 50 26.03 -3.23 -11.93
C GLU A 50 25.56 -3.76 -10.57
N TRP A 51 26.23 -4.80 -10.04
CA TRP A 51 25.97 -5.29 -8.69
C TRP A 51 26.20 -4.21 -7.64
N MET A 52 27.32 -3.48 -7.72
CA MET A 52 27.63 -2.40 -6.79
C MET A 52 26.64 -1.23 -6.88
N GLU A 53 26.13 -0.90 -8.07
CA GLU A 53 25.04 0.07 -8.23
C GLU A 53 23.76 -0.38 -7.50
N GLY A 54 23.40 -1.66 -7.60
CA GLY A 54 22.27 -2.24 -6.85
C GLY A 54 22.45 -2.16 -5.34
N VAL A 55 23.64 -2.50 -4.83
CA VAL A 55 23.99 -2.37 -3.40
C VAL A 55 23.88 -0.92 -2.94
N ASN A 56 24.41 0.02 -3.70
CA ASN A 56 24.36 1.45 -3.38
C ASN A 56 22.92 1.98 -3.36
N LEU A 57 22.05 1.51 -4.26
CA LEU A 57 20.63 1.86 -4.29
C LEU A 57 19.91 1.43 -3.01
N ILE A 58 20.12 0.18 -2.57
CA ILE A 58 19.51 -0.35 -1.33
C ILE A 58 20.03 0.39 -0.09
N ASN A 59 21.34 0.66 -0.03
CA ASN A 59 21.92 1.43 1.06
C ASN A 59 21.36 2.86 1.12
N TRP A 60 21.19 3.51 -0.02
CA TRP A 60 20.57 4.83 -0.10
C TRP A 60 19.13 4.82 0.41
N ALA A 61 18.32 3.82 0.00
CA ALA A 61 16.95 3.67 0.48
C ALA A 61 16.90 3.51 2.01
N GLY A 62 17.79 2.70 2.58
CA GLY A 62 17.90 2.53 4.03
C GLY A 62 18.31 3.82 4.75
N GLN A 63 19.30 4.56 4.23
CA GLN A 63 19.77 5.82 4.84
C GLN A 63 18.78 6.98 4.75
N MET A 64 17.92 6.96 3.72
CA MET A 64 16.88 7.97 3.52
C MET A 64 15.61 7.68 4.34
N SER A 65 15.47 6.44 4.84
CA SER A 65 14.29 6.04 5.60
C SER A 65 14.36 6.54 7.04
N ASP A 66 13.27 7.11 7.53
CA ASP A 66 13.06 7.58 8.90
C ASP A 66 11.59 7.34 9.34
N ASP A 67 11.20 7.86 10.52
CA ASP A 67 9.85 7.67 11.08
C ASP A 67 8.73 8.32 10.24
N ARG A 68 9.05 9.20 9.29
CA ARG A 68 8.09 9.92 8.43
C ARG A 68 8.12 9.46 6.97
N ARG A 69 9.21 8.81 6.55
CA ARG A 69 9.43 8.34 5.19
C ARG A 69 10.08 6.96 5.20
N ASN A 70 9.41 5.96 4.64
CA ASN A 70 9.99 4.64 4.43
C ASN A 70 10.33 4.43 2.95
N GLU A 71 11.54 4.82 2.56
CA GLU A 71 11.99 4.80 1.18
C GLU A 71 12.34 3.37 0.71
N ALA A 72 12.79 2.50 1.61
CA ALA A 72 12.99 1.09 1.30
C ALA A 72 11.68 0.39 0.94
N HIS A 73 10.59 0.73 1.63
CA HIS A 73 9.25 0.26 1.30
C HIS A 73 8.82 0.78 -0.08
N LEU A 74 8.90 2.09 -0.32
CA LEU A 74 8.53 2.69 -1.61
C LEU A 74 9.31 2.11 -2.80
N LEU A 75 10.58 1.75 -2.61
CA LEU A 75 11.39 1.07 -3.62
C LEU A 75 10.75 -0.26 -4.07
N PHE A 76 10.20 -1.03 -3.14
CA PHE A 76 9.51 -2.29 -3.44
C PHE A 76 8.11 -2.07 -4.02
N ASP A 77 7.44 -0.97 -3.67
CA ASP A 77 6.14 -0.59 -4.21
C ASP A 77 6.24 -0.30 -5.71
N VAL A 78 7.23 0.50 -6.11
CA VAL A 78 7.36 0.91 -7.51
C VAL A 78 7.76 -0.23 -8.43
N ILE A 79 8.35 -1.32 -7.92
CA ILE A 79 8.59 -2.55 -8.70
C ILE A 79 7.45 -3.57 -8.57
N GLY A 80 6.39 -3.25 -7.82
CA GLY A 80 5.16 -4.04 -7.69
C GLY A 80 5.24 -5.20 -6.70
N LEU A 81 6.29 -5.28 -5.87
CA LEU A 81 6.44 -6.40 -4.94
C LEU A 81 5.42 -6.34 -3.80
N GLU A 82 5.14 -5.17 -3.23
CA GLU A 82 4.14 -5.05 -2.16
C GLU A 82 2.74 -5.45 -2.66
N SER A 83 2.33 -4.93 -3.82
CA SER A 83 1.04 -5.27 -4.43
C SER A 83 0.91 -6.76 -4.75
N LEU A 84 2.00 -7.43 -5.17
CA LEU A 84 2.01 -8.88 -5.36
C LEU A 84 1.91 -9.64 -4.01
N VAL A 85 2.60 -9.18 -2.97
CA VAL A 85 2.50 -9.78 -1.62
C VAL A 85 1.09 -9.62 -1.05
N ASP A 86 0.47 -8.46 -1.26
CA ASP A 86 -0.94 -8.22 -0.92
C ASP A 86 -1.87 -9.17 -1.67
N GLU A 87 -1.68 -9.35 -2.98
CA GLU A 87 -2.48 -10.29 -3.78
C GLU A 87 -2.34 -11.73 -3.29
N ILE A 88 -1.13 -12.20 -2.97
CA ILE A 88 -0.89 -13.54 -2.41
C ILE A 88 -1.59 -13.69 -1.06
N THR A 89 -1.49 -12.67 -0.21
CA THR A 89 -2.09 -12.66 1.14
C THR A 89 -3.61 -12.68 1.04
N PHE A 90 -4.18 -11.87 0.15
CA PHE A 90 -5.59 -11.83 -0.14
C PHE A 90 -6.08 -13.16 -0.70
N ALA A 91 -5.40 -13.76 -1.69
CA ALA A 91 -5.77 -15.04 -2.27
C ALA A 91 -5.72 -16.19 -1.26
N ALA A 92 -4.74 -16.18 -0.36
CA ALA A 92 -4.66 -17.16 0.72
C ALA A 92 -5.86 -17.06 1.68
N ALA A 93 -6.31 -15.85 1.98
CA ALA A 93 -7.52 -15.59 2.77
C ALA A 93 -8.82 -15.89 1.99
N ALA A 94 -8.85 -15.64 0.69
CA ALA A 94 -10.00 -15.78 -0.21
C ALA A 94 -10.26 -17.23 -0.69
N ASN A 95 -9.58 -18.24 -0.14
CA ASN A 95 -10.00 -19.64 -0.28
C ASN A 95 -11.34 -19.95 0.45
N ALA A 96 -11.99 -18.93 1.01
CA ALA A 96 -13.39 -18.96 1.44
C ALA A 96 -14.32 -18.60 0.26
N PRO A 97 -15.47 -19.28 0.08
CA PRO A 97 -16.34 -19.14 -1.09
C PRO A 97 -17.09 -17.79 -1.24
N ASP A 98 -16.83 -16.80 -0.38
CA ASP A 98 -17.59 -15.54 -0.33
C ASP A 98 -16.72 -14.30 -0.53
N ALA A 99 -17.28 -13.28 -1.18
CA ALA A 99 -16.57 -12.07 -1.57
C ALA A 99 -16.38 -11.13 -0.36
N HIS A 100 -15.15 -11.05 0.15
CA HIS A 100 -14.72 -10.01 1.08
C HIS A 100 -14.18 -8.79 0.30
N THR A 101 -14.21 -7.60 0.91
CA THR A 101 -13.56 -6.40 0.34
C THR A 101 -12.09 -6.71 0.02
N ALA A 102 -11.65 -6.39 -1.20
CA ALA A 102 -10.28 -6.61 -1.60
C ALA A 102 -9.32 -5.78 -0.72
N THR A 103 -8.23 -6.40 -0.26
CA THR A 103 -7.16 -5.64 0.40
C THR A 103 -6.40 -4.80 -0.60
N ALA A 104 -5.61 -3.86 -0.11
CA ALA A 104 -4.62 -3.13 -0.90
C ALA A 104 -3.43 -2.78 0.00
N ILE A 105 -2.34 -2.34 -0.63
CA ILE A 105 -1.13 -1.92 0.08
C ILE A 105 -1.40 -0.84 1.14
N LEU A 106 -0.62 -0.86 2.21
CA LEU A 106 -0.72 0.14 3.28
C LEU A 106 -0.16 1.49 2.82
N GLY A 107 0.93 1.45 2.05
CA GLY A 107 1.74 2.61 1.71
C GLY A 107 2.51 3.17 2.93
N PRO A 108 3.44 4.13 2.69
CA PRO A 108 4.39 4.57 3.71
C PRO A 108 3.85 5.64 4.67
N PHE A 109 2.59 6.05 4.53
CA PHE A 109 2.07 7.26 5.19
C PHE A 109 1.01 7.00 6.27
N PHE A 110 0.85 5.77 6.73
CA PHE A 110 -0.05 5.45 7.84
C PHE A 110 0.49 5.94 9.20
N ARG A 111 -0.42 6.33 10.10
CA ARG A 111 -0.08 6.81 11.47
C ARG A 111 -1.05 6.24 12.50
N HIS A 112 -0.50 5.71 13.60
CA HIS A 112 -1.28 5.13 14.70
C HIS A 112 -1.96 6.16 15.62
N ASP A 113 -1.56 7.43 15.56
CA ASP A 113 -2.02 8.50 16.44
C ASP A 113 -3.14 9.37 15.83
N ALA A 114 -3.79 8.91 14.76
CA ALA A 114 -4.97 9.57 14.21
C ALA A 114 -6.07 9.70 15.29
N PRO A 115 -6.71 10.87 15.43
CA PRO A 115 -7.70 11.09 16.49
C PRO A 115 -9.01 10.35 16.21
N MET A 116 -9.74 10.00 17.28
CA MET A 116 -11.14 9.59 17.15
C MET A 116 -12.02 10.78 16.75
N ILE A 117 -12.92 10.56 15.80
CA ILE A 117 -13.99 11.47 15.40
C ILE A 117 -15.35 10.79 15.61
N PRO A 118 -16.43 11.56 15.82
CA PRO A 118 -17.77 10.99 15.79
C PRO A 118 -18.09 10.37 14.42
N ASN A 119 -18.93 9.33 14.40
CA ASN A 119 -19.57 8.89 13.16
C ASN A 119 -20.47 10.04 12.63
N GLY A 120 -20.31 10.39 11.36
CA GLY A 120 -20.82 11.62 10.73
C GLY A 120 -19.92 12.85 10.93
N GLY A 121 -18.77 12.71 11.59
CA GLY A 121 -17.80 13.78 11.85
C GLY A 121 -16.98 14.18 10.62
N THR A 122 -15.86 14.87 10.82
CA THR A 122 -14.97 15.30 9.74
C THR A 122 -13.51 15.01 10.07
N ILE A 123 -12.75 14.60 9.04
CA ILE A 123 -11.28 14.50 9.10
C ILE A 123 -10.58 15.76 8.57
N ILE A 124 -11.33 16.73 8.04
CA ILE A 124 -10.81 18.01 7.54
C ILE A 124 -10.57 18.92 8.75
N LYS A 125 -9.30 19.09 9.12
CA LYS A 125 -8.89 20.03 10.18
C LYS A 125 -8.45 21.37 9.62
N ASN A 126 -7.91 21.36 8.41
CA ASN A 126 -7.48 22.55 7.69
C ASN A 126 -8.16 22.56 6.30
N PRO A 127 -9.23 23.35 6.13
CA PRO A 127 -9.89 23.48 4.84
C PRO A 127 -8.98 24.14 3.80
N VAL A 128 -8.96 23.57 2.59
CA VAL A 128 -8.22 24.12 1.44
C VAL A 128 -9.19 24.70 0.42
N ALA A 129 -8.82 25.82 -0.21
CA ALA A 129 -9.74 26.61 -1.05
C ALA A 129 -10.20 25.89 -2.32
N ASP A 130 -9.38 24.98 -2.85
CA ASP A 130 -9.64 24.15 -4.03
C ASP A 130 -10.16 22.74 -3.67
N GLY A 131 -10.37 22.47 -2.38
CA GLY A 131 -10.87 21.19 -1.89
C GLY A 131 -12.36 21.02 -2.16
N ILE A 132 -12.75 19.86 -2.66
CA ILE A 132 -14.15 19.45 -2.82
C ILE A 132 -14.53 18.62 -1.60
N VAL A 133 -15.32 19.19 -0.68
CA VAL A 133 -15.81 18.45 0.49
C VAL A 133 -16.72 17.30 0.05
N THR A 134 -16.41 16.09 0.51
CA THR A 134 -17.10 14.84 0.18
C THR A 134 -17.54 14.14 1.45
N TYR A 135 -18.78 13.61 1.45
CA TYR A 135 -19.25 12.73 2.50
C TYR A 135 -19.00 11.28 2.11
N MET A 136 -17.96 10.68 2.69
CA MET A 136 -17.66 9.27 2.52
C MET A 136 -18.49 8.48 3.52
N HIS A 137 -19.16 7.43 3.06
CA HIS A 137 -20.01 6.60 3.92
C HIS A 137 -20.13 5.18 3.38
N GLY A 138 -20.53 4.25 4.24
CA GLY A 138 -20.75 2.87 3.88
C GLY A 138 -21.31 2.06 5.03
N LYS A 139 -21.33 0.75 4.84
CA LYS A 139 -21.77 -0.23 5.84
C LYS A 139 -20.77 -1.37 5.90
N VAL A 140 -20.39 -1.77 7.10
CA VAL A 140 -19.56 -2.95 7.35
C VAL A 140 -20.47 -4.13 7.68
N VAL A 141 -20.30 -5.22 6.94
CA VAL A 141 -21.10 -6.43 7.08
C VAL A 141 -20.22 -7.66 7.16
N ASP A 142 -20.74 -8.69 7.81
CA ASP A 142 -20.16 -10.02 7.80
C ASP A 142 -20.29 -10.62 6.39
N SER A 143 -19.19 -11.15 5.87
CA SER A 143 -19.13 -11.64 4.48
C SER A 143 -19.96 -12.89 4.23
N LEU A 144 -20.21 -13.72 5.26
CA LEU A 144 -20.92 -14.99 5.15
C LEU A 144 -22.42 -14.79 5.36
N THR A 145 -22.78 -13.95 6.32
CA THR A 145 -24.16 -13.75 6.77
C THR A 145 -24.79 -12.47 6.23
N ALA A 146 -23.99 -11.53 5.74
CA ALA A 146 -24.38 -10.17 5.34
C ALA A 146 -24.98 -9.32 6.48
N GLU A 147 -24.88 -9.79 7.73
CA GLU A 147 -25.37 -9.07 8.91
C GLU A 147 -24.45 -7.85 9.22
N PRO A 148 -25.01 -6.74 9.72
CA PRO A 148 -24.23 -5.57 10.11
C PRO A 148 -23.27 -5.88 11.24
N ILE A 149 -22.06 -5.31 11.18
CA ILE A 149 -21.06 -5.41 12.26
C ILE A 149 -20.93 -4.05 12.96
N PRO A 150 -21.49 -3.90 14.18
CA PRO A 150 -21.30 -2.71 14.99
C PRO A 150 -19.91 -2.69 15.64
N GLY A 151 -19.45 -1.51 16.05
CA GLY A 151 -18.20 -1.42 16.83
C GLY A 151 -16.91 -1.58 16.02
N VAL A 152 -16.96 -1.65 14.70
CA VAL A 152 -15.76 -1.74 13.84
C VAL A 152 -15.06 -0.39 13.85
N ILE A 153 -13.77 -0.38 14.19
CA ILE A 153 -12.93 0.82 14.08
C ILE A 153 -12.45 0.95 12.65
N ILE A 154 -12.64 2.14 12.07
CA ILE A 154 -12.19 2.51 10.74
C ILE A 154 -11.14 3.61 10.88
N ASP A 155 -9.89 3.29 10.61
CA ASP A 155 -8.82 4.27 10.38
C ASP A 155 -8.88 4.74 8.93
N THR A 156 -8.80 6.05 8.70
CA THR A 156 -8.81 6.62 7.36
C THR A 156 -7.81 7.77 7.23
N TRP A 157 -7.19 7.87 6.07
CA TRP A 157 -6.30 8.96 5.71
C TRP A 157 -6.23 9.19 4.20
N GLU A 158 -5.95 10.43 3.81
CA GLU A 158 -5.78 10.84 2.41
C GLU A 158 -4.75 11.98 2.27
N ALA A 159 -4.29 12.22 1.05
CA ALA A 159 -3.48 13.39 0.73
C ALA A 159 -4.37 14.64 0.57
N SER A 160 -3.81 15.81 0.81
CA SER A 160 -4.45 17.09 0.51
C SER A 160 -4.41 17.40 -1.00
N THR A 161 -5.04 18.51 -1.42
CA THR A 161 -5.10 18.93 -2.84
C THR A 161 -3.73 19.28 -3.43
N ASN A 162 -2.74 19.57 -2.58
CA ASN A 162 -1.34 19.77 -2.98
C ASN A 162 -0.59 18.44 -3.24
N GLY A 163 -1.24 17.29 -3.06
CA GLY A 163 -0.68 15.96 -3.27
C GLY A 163 0.24 15.48 -2.15
N LEU A 164 0.20 16.12 -0.98
CA LEU A 164 0.98 15.72 0.19
C LEU A 164 0.08 15.19 1.30
N TYR A 165 0.55 14.17 2.00
CA TYR A 165 0.05 13.87 3.33
C TYR A 165 0.62 14.88 4.32
N GLU A 166 -0.14 15.24 5.35
CA GLU A 166 0.27 16.21 6.37
C GLU A 166 1.69 15.96 6.93
N GLN A 167 2.11 14.71 7.13
CA GLN A 167 3.44 14.41 7.68
C GLN A 167 4.62 14.82 6.77
N GLN A 168 4.33 15.10 5.50
CA GLN A 168 5.28 15.61 4.51
C GLN A 168 5.26 17.14 4.45
N ASP A 169 4.26 17.80 5.04
CA ASP A 169 4.06 19.25 5.00
C ASP A 169 4.21 19.85 6.43
N PRO A 170 5.36 20.46 6.75
CA PRO A 170 5.63 21.01 8.08
C PRO A 170 4.67 22.13 8.52
N GLU A 171 3.99 22.78 7.58
CA GLU A 171 3.08 23.89 7.84
C GLU A 171 1.63 23.42 8.07
N GLU A 172 1.37 22.13 7.90
CA GLU A 172 0.03 21.55 7.93
C GLU A 172 -0.42 21.21 9.37
N HIS A 173 -1.73 21.20 9.61
CA HIS A 173 -2.26 20.94 10.95
C HIS A 173 -2.09 19.47 11.32
N ALA A 174 -1.49 19.17 12.48
CA ALA A 174 -1.28 17.80 12.97
C ALA A 174 -2.50 16.86 12.75
N CYS A 175 -2.26 15.77 12.03
CA CYS A 175 -3.27 14.79 11.62
C CYS A 175 -4.45 15.39 10.82
N ASN A 176 -4.23 16.42 9.99
CA ASN A 176 -5.20 16.84 8.99
C ASN A 176 -5.47 15.68 8.01
N LEU A 177 -6.73 15.53 7.57
CA LEU A 177 -7.17 14.47 6.67
C LEU A 177 -6.86 13.05 7.18
N ARG A 178 -6.89 12.89 8.51
CA ARG A 178 -6.73 11.62 9.22
C ARG A 178 -7.76 11.51 10.33
N GLY A 179 -8.34 10.33 10.49
CA GLY A 179 -9.25 10.09 11.60
C GLY A 179 -9.53 8.62 11.83
N ARG A 180 -10.10 8.35 12.99
CA ARG A 180 -10.70 7.07 13.35
C ARG A 180 -12.16 7.26 13.72
N LEU A 181 -13.01 6.37 13.27
CA LEU A 181 -14.42 6.33 13.67
C LEU A 181 -14.86 4.89 13.94
N THR A 182 -16.03 4.75 14.55
CA THR A 182 -16.60 3.45 14.88
C THR A 182 -17.95 3.30 14.18
N THR A 183 -18.21 2.13 13.59
CA THR A 183 -19.52 1.81 13.02
C THR A 183 -20.62 1.83 14.08
N ASP A 184 -21.82 2.23 13.69
CA ASP A 184 -23.00 2.22 14.58
C ASP A 184 -23.64 0.83 14.70
N GLU A 185 -24.76 0.74 15.43
CA GLU A 185 -25.52 -0.50 15.64
C GLU A 185 -26.00 -1.17 14.33
N ASN A 186 -26.09 -0.42 13.24
CA ASN A 186 -26.47 -0.92 11.91
C ASN A 186 -25.24 -1.22 11.03
N GLY A 187 -24.02 -1.16 11.60
CA GLY A 187 -22.76 -1.30 10.88
C GLY A 187 -22.44 -0.11 9.98
N GLU A 188 -23.17 1.00 10.09
CA GLU A 188 -23.02 2.16 9.22
C GLU A 188 -21.91 3.07 9.71
N TYR A 189 -21.20 3.68 8.77
CA TYR A 189 -20.20 4.71 9.03
C TYR A 189 -20.31 5.83 8.01
N GLY A 190 -19.92 7.03 8.42
CA GLY A 190 -19.70 8.14 7.51
C GLY A 190 -18.88 9.27 8.11
N PHE A 191 -18.24 10.06 7.26
CA PHE A 191 -17.45 11.22 7.65
C PHE A 191 -17.22 12.15 6.46
N TYR A 192 -16.98 13.43 6.75
CA TYR A 192 -16.58 14.44 5.78
C TYR A 192 -15.06 14.44 5.59
N CYS A 193 -14.65 14.29 4.33
CA CYS A 193 -13.29 14.28 3.81
C CYS A 193 -13.22 15.17 2.56
N LEU A 194 -12.09 15.20 1.87
CA LEU A 194 -11.99 15.80 0.54
C LEU A 194 -12.26 14.72 -0.52
N LYS A 195 -12.70 15.14 -1.71
CA LYS A 195 -12.58 14.28 -2.89
C LYS A 195 -11.08 14.10 -3.13
N PRO A 196 -10.56 12.86 -3.18
CA PRO A 196 -9.13 12.65 -3.36
C PRO A 196 -8.70 13.17 -4.74
N THR A 197 -7.43 13.54 -4.85
CA THR A 197 -6.82 13.97 -6.11
C THR A 197 -5.58 13.10 -6.40
N PRO A 198 -5.22 12.88 -7.67
CA PRO A 198 -4.03 12.12 -7.99
C PRO A 198 -2.78 12.88 -7.56
N TYR A 199 -1.82 12.17 -7.00
CA TYR A 199 -0.58 12.76 -6.48
C TYR A 199 0.63 11.88 -6.83
N PRO A 200 1.84 12.47 -6.94
CA PRO A 200 3.06 11.71 -7.16
C PRO A 200 3.56 11.08 -5.85
N VAL A 201 4.05 9.83 -5.91
CA VAL A 201 4.95 9.34 -4.85
C VAL A 201 6.23 10.20 -4.83
N PRO A 202 6.93 10.30 -3.68
CA PRO A 202 8.23 10.98 -3.63
C PRO A 202 9.20 10.46 -4.71
N ASP A 203 9.74 11.36 -5.53
CA ASP A 203 10.59 11.02 -6.69
C ASP A 203 12.03 11.56 -6.60
N ASP A 204 12.39 12.10 -5.43
CA ASP A 204 13.70 12.62 -5.04
C ASP A 204 14.65 11.54 -4.48
N GLY A 205 14.14 10.33 -4.28
CA GLY A 205 14.85 9.19 -3.71
C GLY A 205 15.19 8.05 -4.70
N PRO A 206 15.70 6.90 -4.19
CA PRO A 206 15.99 5.72 -5.00
C PRO A 206 14.76 5.16 -5.72
N ALA A 207 13.55 5.25 -5.13
CA ALA A 207 12.33 4.84 -5.85
C ALA A 207 12.10 5.72 -7.08
N GLY A 208 12.27 7.03 -6.94
CA GLY A 208 12.24 7.99 -8.05
C GLY A 208 13.31 7.71 -9.11
N LYS A 209 14.54 7.31 -8.70
CA LYS A 209 15.60 6.88 -9.63
C LYS A 209 15.15 5.65 -10.43
N ILE A 210 14.56 4.64 -9.80
CA ILE A 210 14.04 3.44 -10.48
C ILE A 210 12.92 3.81 -11.46
N LEU A 211 11.95 4.62 -11.05
CA LEU A 211 10.88 5.07 -11.94
C LEU A 211 11.44 5.77 -13.18
N LYS A 212 12.41 6.67 -13.01
CA LYS A 212 13.11 7.35 -14.12
C LYS A 212 13.86 6.36 -15.03
N MET A 213 14.55 5.37 -14.46
CA MET A 213 15.25 4.33 -15.23
C MET A 213 14.29 3.44 -16.04
N LEU A 214 13.08 3.22 -15.54
CA LEU A 214 12.03 2.43 -16.19
C LEU A 214 11.15 3.26 -17.15
N ASP A 215 11.42 4.55 -17.32
CA ASP A 215 10.58 5.50 -18.08
C ASP A 215 9.12 5.52 -17.59
N ARG A 216 8.95 5.58 -16.27
CA ARG A 216 7.64 5.56 -15.58
C ARG A 216 7.38 6.86 -14.81
N HIS A 217 6.11 7.25 -14.76
CA HIS A 217 5.68 8.40 -13.95
C HIS A 217 5.50 8.01 -12.47
N PRO A 218 5.60 8.97 -11.53
CA PRO A 218 5.40 8.73 -10.10
C PRO A 218 3.93 8.82 -9.65
N MET A 219 3.00 9.12 -10.56
CA MET A 219 1.61 9.39 -10.18
C MET A 219 0.87 8.15 -9.68
N ARG A 220 0.13 8.34 -8.58
CA ARG A 220 -0.93 7.45 -8.10
C ARG A 220 -2.29 8.07 -8.43
N PRO A 221 -3.31 7.27 -8.76
CA PRO A 221 -4.67 7.76 -8.92
C PRO A 221 -5.22 8.29 -7.59
N ALA A 222 -6.20 9.18 -7.63
CA ALA A 222 -6.94 9.65 -6.47
C ALA A 222 -7.51 8.48 -5.64
N HIS A 223 -7.14 8.41 -4.35
CA HIS A 223 -7.61 7.37 -3.44
C HIS A 223 -7.73 7.85 -1.98
N ILE A 224 -8.55 7.12 -1.21
CA ILE A 224 -8.67 7.24 0.25
C ILE A 224 -8.30 5.90 0.86
N HIS A 225 -7.42 5.92 1.87
CA HIS A 225 -7.04 4.71 2.59
C HIS A 225 -8.01 4.37 3.71
N LEU A 226 -8.12 3.08 3.98
CA LEU A 226 -8.93 2.50 5.05
C LEU A 226 -8.19 1.35 5.74
N ILE A 227 -8.21 1.32 7.06
CA ILE A 227 -7.97 0.09 7.83
C ILE A 227 -9.20 -0.16 8.69
N THR A 228 -9.78 -1.35 8.58
CA THR A 228 -10.85 -1.79 9.47
C THR A 228 -10.30 -2.77 10.51
N THR A 229 -10.69 -2.60 11.77
CA THR A 229 -10.31 -3.50 12.87
C THR A 229 -11.51 -3.80 13.77
N HIS A 230 -11.59 -5.05 14.22
CA HIS A 230 -12.58 -5.55 15.18
C HIS A 230 -12.01 -6.78 15.88
N ASP A 231 -12.35 -7.02 17.14
CA ASP A 231 -11.76 -8.09 17.96
C ASP A 231 -12.03 -9.50 17.41
N GLU A 232 -13.18 -9.67 16.74
CA GLU A 232 -13.65 -10.97 16.21
C GLU A 232 -13.39 -11.17 14.71
N TYR A 233 -12.91 -10.15 13.99
CA TYR A 233 -12.73 -10.20 12.54
C TYR A 233 -11.27 -9.96 12.14
N MET A 234 -10.89 -10.50 10.98
CA MET A 234 -9.59 -10.19 10.39
C MET A 234 -9.56 -8.71 9.97
N PRO A 235 -8.50 -7.95 10.30
CA PRO A 235 -8.38 -6.58 9.87
C PRO A 235 -8.20 -6.49 8.36
N ILE A 236 -8.79 -5.46 7.74
CA ILE A 236 -8.67 -5.20 6.29
C ILE A 236 -7.92 -3.89 6.12
N THR A 237 -6.74 -3.94 5.50
CA THR A 237 -6.09 -2.75 4.93
C THR A 237 -6.50 -2.65 3.47
N THR A 238 -7.06 -1.52 3.07
CA THR A 238 -7.51 -1.29 1.71
C THR A 238 -7.50 0.21 1.37
N GLN A 239 -7.89 0.52 0.15
CA GLN A 239 -8.10 1.88 -0.32
C GLN A 239 -9.19 1.87 -1.38
N ILE A 240 -9.90 2.99 -1.53
CA ILE A 240 -10.87 3.19 -2.61
C ILE A 240 -10.34 4.22 -3.61
N PHE A 241 -10.67 4.05 -4.88
CA PHE A 241 -10.17 4.89 -5.97
C PHE A 241 -11.29 5.64 -6.67
N SER A 242 -11.02 6.87 -7.11
CA SER A 242 -11.98 7.64 -7.90
C SER A 242 -12.10 7.08 -9.32
N SER A 243 -13.32 6.75 -9.75
CA SER A 243 -13.59 6.17 -11.08
C SER A 243 -13.28 7.08 -12.26
N ASP A 244 -13.20 8.39 -12.04
CA ASP A 244 -12.88 9.39 -13.06
C ASP A 244 -11.39 9.73 -13.14
N ASP A 245 -10.52 9.04 -12.39
CA ASP A 245 -9.09 9.30 -12.39
C ASP A 245 -8.38 8.68 -13.60
N LYS A 246 -7.53 9.47 -14.25
CA LYS A 246 -6.79 9.04 -15.46
C LYS A 246 -5.67 8.04 -15.17
N TYR A 247 -5.20 7.93 -13.93
CA TYR A 247 -4.09 7.05 -13.53
C TYR A 247 -4.53 5.67 -13.05
N LEU A 248 -5.83 5.34 -13.11
CA LEU A 248 -6.33 4.01 -12.72
C LEU A 248 -5.64 2.85 -13.44
N LYS A 249 -5.25 3.05 -14.70
CA LYS A 249 -4.65 2.00 -15.55
C LYS A 249 -3.13 1.91 -15.46
N ASN A 250 -2.49 2.85 -14.77
CA ASN A 250 -1.03 2.96 -14.74
C ASN A 250 -0.54 3.53 -13.40
N ASP A 251 -1.20 3.18 -12.30
CA ASP A 251 -0.75 3.49 -10.94
C ASP A 251 0.72 3.09 -10.75
N SER A 252 1.53 4.05 -10.28
CA SER A 252 2.97 3.86 -10.07
C SER A 252 3.33 2.72 -9.11
N VAL A 253 2.39 2.27 -8.28
CA VAL A 253 2.58 1.19 -7.30
C VAL A 253 1.63 0.00 -7.50
N PHE A 254 0.89 -0.03 -8.61
CA PHE A 254 0.06 -1.19 -9.00
C PHE A 254 -1.02 -1.61 -8.00
N ALA A 255 -1.60 -0.67 -7.26
CA ALA A 255 -2.50 -1.01 -6.16
C ALA A 255 -4.00 -0.96 -6.52
N VAL A 256 -4.32 -0.58 -7.76
CA VAL A 256 -5.70 -0.50 -8.25
C VAL A 256 -6.27 -1.89 -8.49
N LYS A 257 -7.45 -2.15 -7.93
CA LYS A 257 -8.29 -3.33 -8.21
C LYS A 257 -9.67 -2.85 -8.61
N ASP A 258 -10.29 -3.50 -9.61
CA ASP A 258 -11.58 -3.06 -10.17
C ASP A 258 -12.69 -2.95 -9.10
N SER A 259 -12.70 -3.84 -8.11
CA SER A 259 -13.67 -3.84 -7.01
C SER A 259 -13.48 -2.71 -5.99
N LEU A 260 -12.37 -1.96 -6.08
CA LEU A 260 -12.05 -0.83 -5.20
C LEU A 260 -12.28 0.53 -5.87
N ILE A 261 -12.75 0.53 -7.12
CA ILE A 261 -13.08 1.76 -7.86
C ILE A 261 -14.51 2.19 -7.49
N VAL A 262 -14.67 3.45 -7.09
CA VAL A 262 -15.95 4.02 -6.65
C VAL A 262 -16.28 5.32 -7.39
N ASP A 263 -17.57 5.58 -7.57
CA ASP A 263 -18.08 6.81 -8.17
C ASP A 263 -18.24 7.92 -7.12
N PHE A 264 -17.63 9.07 -7.37
CA PHE A 264 -17.83 10.28 -6.58
C PHE A 264 -18.94 11.11 -7.21
N THR A 265 -20.15 10.98 -6.68
CA THR A 265 -21.33 11.68 -7.19
C THR A 265 -21.63 12.96 -6.40
N PRO A 266 -22.16 14.02 -7.04
CA PRO A 266 -22.64 15.19 -6.31
C PRO A 266 -23.69 14.80 -5.27
N LEU A 267 -23.61 15.37 -4.07
CA LEU A 267 -24.62 15.16 -3.04
C LEU A 267 -25.94 15.83 -3.45
N GLU A 268 -27.00 15.03 -3.58
CA GLU A 268 -28.37 15.54 -3.79
C GLU A 268 -29.12 15.61 -2.45
N GLY A 269 -29.59 16.80 -2.07
CA GLY A 269 -30.34 17.02 -0.83
C GLY A 269 -29.47 17.31 0.40
N GLN A 270 -30.02 17.09 1.59
CA GLN A 270 -29.31 17.20 2.88
C GLN A 270 -29.16 15.79 3.47
N ARG A 271 -27.98 15.47 3.99
CA ARG A 271 -27.71 14.32 4.86
C ARG A 271 -27.25 14.80 6.22
#